data_AF-A0A7K5Z5J9-F1
#
_entry.id   AF-A0A7K5Z5J9-F1
#
_cell.length_a   1.000
_cell.length_b   1.000
_cell.length_c   1.000
_cell.angle_alpha   90.00
_cell.angle_beta   90.00
_cell.angle_gamma   90.00
#
_symmetry.space_group_name_H-M   'P 1'
#
loop_
_entity.id
_entity.type
_entity.pdbx_description
1 polymer ?
#
loop_
_entity_poly.entity_id
_entity_poly.type
_entity_poly.pdbx_seq_one_letter_code
_entity_poly.pdbx_strand_id
1 'polypeptide(L)'
;VNYEAIKIPKWSSLSEMHPVDYYSSYTKNCTEEFTEQEVRNIRAFYYAMCAETDAMLGEIISALRDTGLLKETIIIFTADHGELAMEHRQFYKMSMYEGSSHVPLLVMGPGVKEQQQVPNVVSLVDIYPTMLDIAWIPVPWNLSGFSLIPLLHGKSEDEASPRGPRPSWVLSEFHGCNVNASTYMLRSGKWKYIAYSDGHSVLPQLFDLSDDPDELTNVAVKFPVIVHSLDKLLHSIVNYPKVSSYVHEYNKRQFISWKQSLGQNYSDVIANLRWHQDWLKEPKKYENAIDKWL
;
A
#
# COMPACT_ATOMS: atom_id res chain seq x y z
N VAL A 1 10.59 -24.44 -2.29
CA VAL A 1 11.03 -23.62 -1.15
C VAL A 1 11.47 -24.55 -0.03
N ASN A 2 12.66 -24.35 0.56
CA ASN A 2 13.07 -25.14 1.72
C ASN A 2 12.30 -24.63 2.95
N TYR A 3 11.44 -25.48 3.53
CA TYR A 3 10.59 -25.12 4.67
C TYR A 3 11.40 -24.62 5.88
N GLU A 4 12.56 -25.22 6.13
CA GLU A 4 13.44 -24.85 7.25
C GLU A 4 14.16 -23.50 7.05
N ALA A 5 14.19 -22.99 5.82
CA ALA A 5 14.79 -21.70 5.51
C ALA A 5 13.80 -20.52 5.61
N ILE A 6 12.52 -20.79 5.88
CA ILE A 6 11.49 -19.75 6.00
C ILE A 6 11.72 -18.95 7.28
N LYS A 7 12.02 -17.67 7.14
CA LYS A 7 12.23 -16.75 8.25
C LYS A 7 10.90 -16.42 8.94
N ILE A 8 10.91 -16.39 10.26
CA ILE A 8 9.81 -15.86 11.07
C ILE A 8 10.03 -14.35 11.25
N PRO A 9 9.08 -13.49 10.88
CA PRO A 9 9.19 -12.05 11.06
C PRO A 9 9.25 -11.67 12.55
N LYS A 10 9.99 -10.61 12.85
CA LYS A 10 10.00 -9.99 14.19
C LYS A 10 8.78 -9.09 14.34
N TRP A 11 8.23 -9.03 15.54
CA TRP A 11 7.07 -8.20 15.85
C TRP A 11 7.35 -7.29 17.05
N SER A 12 6.87 -6.06 16.97
CA SER A 12 6.69 -5.20 18.14
C SER A 12 5.59 -5.77 19.03
N SER A 13 5.64 -5.46 20.33
CA SER A 13 4.53 -5.85 21.23
C SER A 13 3.24 -5.12 20.83
N LEU A 14 2.08 -5.70 21.13
CA LEU A 14 0.79 -5.08 20.82
C LEU A 14 0.63 -3.69 21.48
N SER A 15 1.23 -3.50 22.66
CA SER A 15 1.21 -2.22 23.39
C SER A 15 2.09 -1.13 22.75
N GLU A 16 3.06 -1.51 21.92
CA GLU A 16 3.96 -0.58 21.22
C GLU A 16 3.50 -0.31 19.79
N MET A 17 2.49 -1.04 19.29
CA MET A 17 1.95 -0.82 17.96
C MET A 17 1.33 0.56 17.83
N HIS A 18 1.52 1.15 16.66
CA HIS A 18 0.81 2.37 16.30
C HIS A 18 -0.70 2.10 16.30
N PRO A 19 -1.57 3.04 16.72
CA PRO A 19 -3.02 2.79 16.85
C PRO A 19 -3.70 2.33 15.56
N VAL A 20 -3.22 2.79 14.39
CA VAL A 20 -3.73 2.35 13.08
C VAL A 20 -3.33 0.91 12.79
N ASP A 21 -2.09 0.54 13.10
CA ASP A 21 -1.60 -0.83 12.91
C ASP A 21 -2.26 -1.82 13.86
N TYR A 22 -2.43 -1.43 15.13
CA TYR A 22 -3.17 -2.23 16.09
C TYR A 22 -4.61 -2.48 15.62
N TYR A 23 -5.30 -1.44 15.14
CA TYR A 23 -6.66 -1.58 14.62
C TYR A 23 -6.71 -2.52 13.39
N SER A 24 -5.76 -2.38 12.47
CA SER A 24 -5.62 -3.29 11.31
C SER A 24 -5.40 -4.73 11.77
N SER A 25 -4.45 -4.99 12.68
CA SER A 25 -4.22 -6.33 13.23
C SER A 25 -5.44 -6.87 13.97
N TYR A 26 -6.14 -6.05 14.75
CA TYR A 26 -7.34 -6.47 15.49
C TYR A 26 -8.48 -6.85 14.54
N THR A 27 -8.78 -6.02 13.56
CA THR A 27 -9.87 -6.28 12.59
C THR A 27 -9.57 -7.48 11.68
N LYS A 28 -8.29 -7.81 11.50
CA LYS A 28 -7.83 -9.02 10.82
C LYS A 28 -7.69 -10.23 11.75
N ASN A 29 -8.06 -10.15 13.03
CA ASN A 29 -7.87 -11.23 14.01
C ASN A 29 -6.40 -11.70 14.13
N CYS A 30 -5.45 -10.78 13.99
CA CYS A 30 -4.01 -11.04 14.11
C CYS A 30 -3.43 -10.65 15.49
N THR A 31 -4.28 -10.26 16.45
CA THR A 31 -3.86 -9.92 17.82
C THR A 31 -3.74 -11.14 18.72
N GLU A 32 -4.21 -12.30 18.29
CA GLU A 32 -4.04 -13.57 19.01
C GLU A 32 -2.58 -14.06 18.96
N GLU A 33 -2.26 -15.04 19.81
CA GLU A 33 -0.94 -15.68 19.79
C GLU A 33 -0.83 -16.61 18.58
N PHE A 34 0.30 -16.52 17.89
CA PHE A 34 0.68 -17.44 16.81
C PHE A 34 1.98 -18.13 17.21
N THR A 35 2.01 -19.44 17.05
CA THR A 35 3.24 -20.22 17.16
C THR A 35 4.15 -19.96 15.96
N GLU A 36 5.47 -20.13 16.13
CA GLU A 36 6.41 -20.02 15.01
C GLU A 36 6.06 -21.00 13.87
N GLN A 37 5.54 -22.19 14.21
CA GLN A 37 5.13 -23.19 13.23
C GLN A 37 3.93 -22.70 12.39
N GLU A 38 2.94 -22.05 13.00
CA GLU A 38 1.80 -21.49 12.28
C GLU A 38 2.24 -20.38 11.33
N VAL A 39 3.07 -19.47 11.81
CA VAL A 39 3.63 -18.39 10.98
C VAL A 39 4.42 -18.97 9.81
N ARG A 40 5.24 -20.00 10.06
CA ARG A 40 6.02 -20.68 9.03
C ARG A 40 5.13 -21.37 7.99
N ASN A 41 4.05 -22.05 8.43
CA ASN A 41 3.08 -22.67 7.54
C ASN A 41 2.40 -21.63 6.64
N ILE A 42 1.94 -20.50 7.21
CA ILE A 42 1.32 -19.40 6.44
C ILE A 42 2.26 -18.92 5.33
N ARG A 43 3.52 -18.64 5.68
CA ARG A 43 4.54 -18.20 4.71
C ARG A 43 4.87 -19.28 3.68
N ALA A 44 4.90 -20.55 4.08
CA ALA A 44 5.13 -21.67 3.17
C ALA A 44 4.04 -21.76 2.11
N PHE A 45 2.77 -21.57 2.48
CA PHE A 45 1.67 -21.53 1.53
C PHE A 45 1.81 -20.35 0.57
N TYR A 46 2.11 -19.16 1.07
CA TYR A 46 2.34 -18.00 0.21
C TYR A 46 3.48 -18.23 -0.79
N TYR A 47 4.63 -18.74 -0.32
CA TYR A 47 5.75 -19.02 -1.21
C TYR A 47 5.49 -20.17 -2.20
N ALA A 48 4.63 -21.13 -1.85
CA ALA A 48 4.18 -22.15 -2.80
C ALA A 48 3.35 -21.53 -3.94
N MET A 49 2.46 -20.58 -3.62
CA MET A 49 1.70 -19.81 -4.62
C MET A 49 2.62 -18.95 -5.51
N CYS A 50 3.67 -18.35 -4.93
CA CYS A 50 4.69 -17.64 -5.71
C CYS A 50 5.42 -18.59 -6.67
N ALA A 51 5.78 -19.80 -6.22
CA ALA A 51 6.44 -20.80 -7.06
C ALA A 51 5.55 -21.31 -8.21
N GLU A 52 4.24 -21.47 -7.95
CA GLU A 52 3.26 -21.79 -8.98
C GLU A 52 3.16 -20.66 -10.01
N THR A 53 3.13 -19.40 -9.56
CA THR A 53 3.11 -18.22 -10.44
C THR A 53 4.36 -18.12 -11.31
N ASP A 54 5.54 -18.40 -10.73
CA ASP A 54 6.81 -18.45 -11.46
C ASP A 54 6.80 -19.53 -12.56
N ALA A 55 6.28 -20.72 -12.25
CA ALA A 55 6.13 -21.79 -13.25
C ALA A 55 5.20 -21.38 -14.39
N MET A 56 4.05 -20.77 -14.09
CA MET A 56 3.10 -20.27 -15.10
C MET A 56 3.73 -19.16 -15.98
N LEU A 57 4.50 -18.25 -15.39
CA LEU A 57 5.26 -17.25 -16.16
C LEU A 57 6.28 -17.92 -17.09
N GLY A 58 6.95 -18.97 -16.61
CA GLY A 58 7.87 -19.79 -17.40
C GLY A 58 7.21 -20.42 -18.63
N GLU A 59 5.96 -20.85 -18.54
CA GLU A 59 5.19 -21.38 -19.68
C GLU A 59 4.94 -20.29 -20.73
N ILE A 60 4.53 -19.08 -20.31
CA ILE A 60 4.32 -17.93 -21.22
C ILE A 60 5.62 -17.56 -21.94
N ILE A 61 6.73 -17.46 -21.21
CA ILE A 61 8.04 -17.13 -21.78
C ILE A 61 8.51 -18.23 -22.75
N SER A 62 8.25 -19.49 -22.43
CA SER A 62 8.59 -20.62 -23.30
C SER A 62 7.77 -20.60 -24.59
N ALA A 63 6.46 -20.32 -24.52
CA ALA A 63 5.61 -20.18 -25.70
C ALA A 63 6.08 -19.01 -26.61
N LEU A 64 6.47 -17.87 -26.03
CA LEU A 64 7.06 -16.76 -26.80
C LEU A 64 8.39 -17.16 -27.46
N ARG A 65 9.20 -17.99 -26.80
CA ARG A 65 10.46 -18.50 -27.36
C ARG A 65 10.20 -19.45 -28.53
N ASP A 66 9.30 -20.41 -28.36
CA ASP A 66 9.01 -21.46 -29.35
C ASP A 66 8.36 -20.91 -30.62
N THR A 67 7.61 -19.82 -30.48
CA THR A 67 7.02 -19.07 -31.61
C THR A 67 7.98 -18.07 -32.24
N GLY A 68 9.20 -17.90 -31.70
CA GLY A 68 10.18 -16.93 -32.18
C GLY A 68 9.89 -15.47 -31.80
N LEU A 69 8.81 -15.20 -31.06
CA LEU A 69 8.34 -13.85 -30.70
C LEU A 69 9.10 -13.22 -29.52
N LEU A 70 9.81 -14.02 -28.73
CA LEU A 70 10.51 -13.54 -27.53
C LEU A 70 11.50 -12.40 -27.82
N LYS A 71 12.15 -12.41 -29.00
CA LYS A 71 13.12 -11.38 -29.41
C LYS A 71 12.47 -10.07 -29.86
N GLU A 72 11.16 -10.01 -29.97
CA GLU A 72 10.40 -8.83 -30.39
C GLU A 72 9.39 -8.38 -29.31
N THR A 73 9.41 -9.05 -28.15
CA THR A 73 8.45 -8.81 -27.06
C THR A 73 9.15 -8.17 -25.87
N ILE A 74 8.61 -7.05 -25.37
CA ILE A 74 8.93 -6.53 -24.04
C ILE A 74 7.97 -7.16 -23.04
N ILE A 75 8.52 -7.74 -21.98
CA ILE A 75 7.77 -8.36 -20.88
C ILE A 75 7.95 -7.48 -19.65
N ILE A 76 6.83 -7.06 -19.06
CA ILE A 76 6.76 -6.34 -17.79
C ILE A 76 6.03 -7.25 -16.80
N PHE A 77 6.70 -7.66 -15.72
CA PHE A 77 6.12 -8.45 -14.65
C PHE A 77 6.04 -7.63 -13.36
N THR A 78 4.87 -7.60 -12.74
CA THR A 78 4.63 -6.85 -11.50
C THR A 78 3.46 -7.43 -10.70
N ALA A 79 3.14 -6.80 -9.57
CA ALA A 79 1.94 -7.08 -8.77
C ALA A 79 1.17 -5.78 -8.51
N ASP A 80 -0.13 -5.86 -8.27
CA ASP A 80 -0.98 -4.71 -7.92
C ASP A 80 -0.72 -4.21 -6.49
N HIS A 81 -0.36 -5.13 -5.59
CA HIS A 81 0.07 -4.87 -4.22
C HIS A 81 0.94 -6.02 -3.70
N GLY A 82 1.53 -5.85 -2.51
CA GLY A 82 2.30 -6.88 -1.83
C GLY A 82 1.47 -7.78 -0.90
N GLU A 83 2.15 -8.59 -0.11
CA GLU A 83 1.57 -9.44 0.93
C GLU A 83 2.42 -9.32 2.20
N LEU A 84 1.78 -8.94 3.30
CA LEU A 84 2.45 -8.80 4.58
C LEU A 84 2.86 -10.13 5.17
N ALA A 85 2.34 -11.29 4.75
CA ALA A 85 2.85 -12.63 5.11
C ALA A 85 3.29 -12.82 6.57
N MET A 86 2.57 -12.19 7.51
CA MET A 86 2.82 -12.10 8.95
C MET A 86 3.87 -11.08 9.42
N GLU A 87 4.59 -10.37 8.56
CA GLU A 87 5.24 -9.10 8.90
C GLU A 87 4.24 -8.17 9.63
N HIS A 88 4.71 -7.48 10.67
CA HIS A 88 3.90 -6.62 11.56
C HIS A 88 2.65 -7.27 12.20
N ARG A 89 2.62 -8.61 12.35
CA ARG A 89 1.42 -9.38 12.76
C ARG A 89 0.23 -9.05 11.88
N GLN A 90 0.43 -9.00 10.57
CA GLN A 90 -0.65 -8.77 9.62
C GLN A 90 -0.51 -9.73 8.44
N PHE A 91 -1.65 -10.21 7.96
CA PHE A 91 -1.77 -10.84 6.65
C PHE A 91 -2.46 -9.90 5.67
N TYR A 92 -2.47 -10.27 4.40
CA TYR A 92 -2.94 -9.46 3.28
C TYR A 92 -2.09 -8.19 3.06
N LYS A 93 -2.70 -7.25 2.37
CA LYS A 93 -2.28 -5.88 2.12
C LYS A 93 -3.02 -4.94 3.08
N MET A 94 -3.25 -3.68 2.68
CA MET A 94 -3.96 -2.65 3.45
C MET A 94 -3.09 -1.97 4.51
N SER A 95 -1.77 -2.02 4.32
CA SER A 95 -0.81 -1.22 5.08
C SER A 95 0.17 -0.52 4.11
N MET A 96 0.93 0.43 4.65
CA MET A 96 1.96 1.17 3.93
C MET A 96 3.38 0.63 4.18
N TYR A 97 3.51 -0.45 4.95
CA TYR A 97 4.76 -1.21 5.07
C TYR A 97 5.20 -1.80 3.72
N GLU A 98 6.50 -1.98 3.51
CA GLU A 98 7.13 -2.49 2.28
C GLU A 98 6.49 -3.80 1.85
N GLY A 99 6.22 -4.71 2.78
CA GLY A 99 5.55 -5.98 2.50
C GLY A 99 4.19 -5.81 1.81
N SER A 100 3.47 -4.70 2.02
CA SER A 100 2.18 -4.40 1.38
C SER A 100 2.30 -3.46 0.18
N SER A 101 3.21 -2.48 0.22
CA SER A 101 3.26 -1.38 -0.77
C SER A 101 4.40 -1.48 -1.79
N HIS A 102 5.43 -2.28 -1.55
CA HIS A 102 6.56 -2.45 -2.45
C HIS A 102 6.43 -3.78 -3.20
N VAL A 103 6.19 -3.67 -4.50
CA VAL A 103 5.93 -4.81 -5.39
C VAL A 103 7.09 -5.07 -6.33
N PRO A 104 7.27 -6.31 -6.82
CA PRO A 104 8.21 -6.56 -7.90
C PRO A 104 7.84 -5.73 -9.13
N LEU A 105 8.85 -5.20 -9.83
CA LEU A 105 8.71 -4.63 -11.16
C LEU A 105 9.92 -5.05 -11.99
N LEU A 106 9.74 -6.12 -12.77
CA LEU A 106 10.77 -6.69 -13.62
C LEU A 106 10.44 -6.38 -15.07
N VAL A 107 11.44 -5.96 -15.84
CA VAL A 107 11.29 -5.68 -17.27
C VAL A 107 12.38 -6.40 -18.03
N MET A 108 12.02 -7.09 -19.12
CA MET A 108 12.96 -7.72 -20.04
C MET A 108 12.49 -7.57 -21.48
N GLY A 109 13.42 -7.64 -22.43
CA GLY A 109 13.10 -7.59 -23.86
C GLY A 109 14.06 -6.69 -24.64
N PRO A 110 13.74 -6.40 -25.91
CA PRO A 110 14.58 -5.58 -26.79
C PRO A 110 14.86 -4.20 -26.21
N GLY A 111 16.12 -3.77 -26.28
CA GLY A 111 16.55 -2.46 -25.79
C GLY A 111 16.72 -2.35 -24.27
N VAL A 112 16.14 -3.26 -23.49
CA VAL A 112 16.28 -3.29 -22.03
C VAL A 112 17.67 -3.79 -21.65
N LYS A 113 18.39 -3.02 -20.82
CA LYS A 113 19.72 -3.43 -20.36
C LYS A 113 19.64 -4.63 -19.43
N GLU A 114 20.42 -5.67 -19.73
CA GLU A 114 20.48 -6.89 -18.92
C GLU A 114 21.19 -6.67 -17.58
N GLN A 115 20.81 -7.46 -16.57
CA GLN A 115 21.45 -7.51 -15.24
C GLN A 115 21.53 -6.15 -14.53
N GLN A 116 20.58 -5.25 -14.80
CA GLN A 116 20.49 -3.94 -14.18
C GLN A 116 19.55 -3.97 -12.96
N GLN A 117 19.97 -3.31 -11.88
CA GLN A 117 19.09 -2.88 -10.80
C GLN A 117 18.92 -1.36 -10.87
N VAL A 118 17.67 -0.89 -10.78
CA VAL A 118 17.34 0.54 -10.80
C VAL A 118 17.00 0.95 -9.37
N PRO A 119 17.82 1.79 -8.71
CA PRO A 119 17.60 2.19 -7.32
C PRO A 119 16.54 3.30 -7.16
N ASN A 120 16.10 3.89 -8.28
CA ASN A 120 15.13 4.97 -8.31
C ASN A 120 13.77 4.48 -7.79
N VAL A 121 13.08 5.31 -7.02
CA VAL A 121 11.70 5.04 -6.62
C VAL A 121 10.77 5.21 -7.81
N VAL A 122 9.96 4.20 -8.06
CA VAL A 122 9.00 4.14 -9.17
C VAL A 122 7.64 3.67 -8.65
N SER A 123 6.58 3.92 -9.40
CA SER A 123 5.21 3.60 -9.02
C SER A 123 4.50 2.85 -10.14
N LEU A 124 3.46 2.08 -9.79
CA LEU A 124 2.61 1.40 -10.78
C LEU A 124 1.98 2.37 -11.80
N VAL A 125 1.80 3.64 -11.43
CA VAL A 125 1.31 4.68 -12.37
C VAL A 125 2.28 4.97 -13.52
N ASP A 126 3.55 4.57 -13.39
CA ASP A 126 4.57 4.71 -14.42
C ASP A 126 4.41 3.69 -15.56
N ILE A 127 3.69 2.59 -15.32
CA ILE A 127 3.50 1.53 -16.32
C ILE A 127 2.76 2.07 -17.54
N TYR A 128 1.69 2.84 -17.35
CA TYR A 128 0.90 3.38 -18.45
C TYR A 128 1.72 4.25 -19.43
N PRO A 129 2.42 5.32 -18.99
CA PRO A 129 3.27 6.10 -19.89
C PRO A 129 4.44 5.29 -20.46
N THR A 130 4.96 4.28 -19.75
CA THR A 130 5.98 3.36 -20.28
C THR A 130 5.43 2.54 -21.45
N MET A 131 4.21 2.01 -21.35
CA MET A 131 3.56 1.27 -22.43
C MET A 131 3.30 2.14 -23.66
N LEU A 132 2.90 3.40 -23.46
CA LEU A 132 2.75 4.35 -24.57
C LEU A 132 4.09 4.60 -25.28
N ASP A 133 5.16 4.79 -24.52
CA ASP A 133 6.51 5.02 -25.05
C ASP A 133 7.02 3.80 -25.84
N ILE A 134 6.83 2.59 -25.32
CA ILE A 134 7.12 1.31 -26.03
C ILE A 134 6.36 1.24 -27.37
N ALA A 135 5.10 1.68 -27.38
CA ALA A 135 4.24 1.65 -28.56
C ALA A 135 4.47 2.84 -29.50
N TRP A 136 5.42 3.74 -29.21
CA TRP A 136 5.64 4.99 -29.94
C TRP A 136 4.39 5.89 -30.01
N ILE A 137 3.53 5.82 -28.99
CA ILE A 137 2.33 6.64 -28.86
C ILE A 137 2.68 7.88 -28.04
N PRO A 138 2.33 9.09 -28.51
CA PRO A 138 2.54 10.32 -27.75
C PRO A 138 1.90 10.26 -26.36
N VAL A 139 2.71 10.51 -25.33
CA VAL A 139 2.25 10.46 -23.94
C VAL A 139 1.44 11.73 -23.61
N PRO A 140 0.21 11.62 -23.07
CA PRO A 140 -0.56 12.76 -22.61
C PRO A 140 0.16 13.60 -21.55
N TRP A 141 -0.11 14.91 -21.55
CA TRP A 141 0.52 15.86 -20.62
C TRP A 141 0.05 15.71 -19.17
N ASN A 142 -1.18 15.22 -18.95
CA ASN A 142 -1.86 15.21 -17.66
C ASN A 142 -1.77 13.84 -16.93
N LEU A 143 -0.65 13.14 -17.04
CA LEU A 143 -0.43 11.89 -16.31
C LEU A 143 0.43 12.11 -15.08
N SER A 144 0.12 11.39 -14.00
CA SER A 144 0.92 11.38 -12.77
C SER A 144 2.21 10.57 -12.89
N GLY A 145 2.23 9.55 -13.76
CA GLY A 145 3.39 8.67 -13.95
C GLY A 145 4.34 9.16 -15.03
N PHE A 146 5.57 8.64 -15.01
CA PHE A 146 6.67 8.91 -15.93
C PHE A 146 7.11 7.62 -16.64
N SER A 147 7.46 7.70 -17.93
CA SER A 147 8.01 6.54 -18.64
C SER A 147 9.27 6.02 -17.95
N LEU A 148 9.41 4.70 -17.90
CA LEU A 148 10.56 3.99 -17.35
C LEU A 148 11.63 3.70 -18.41
N ILE A 149 11.33 3.88 -19.71
CA ILE A 149 12.28 3.63 -20.81
C ILE A 149 13.67 4.27 -20.57
N PRO A 150 13.79 5.54 -20.11
CA PRO A 150 15.10 6.12 -19.83
C PRO A 150 15.91 5.33 -18.80
N LEU A 151 15.25 4.84 -17.74
CA LEU A 151 15.88 4.03 -16.69
C LEU A 151 16.30 2.65 -17.23
N LEU A 152 15.48 2.04 -18.08
CA LEU A 152 15.75 0.73 -18.69
C LEU A 152 16.94 0.76 -19.68
N HIS A 153 17.23 1.91 -20.27
CA HIS A 153 18.39 2.13 -21.15
C HIS A 153 19.65 2.56 -20.39
N GLY A 154 19.57 2.74 -19.06
CA GLY A 154 20.68 3.24 -18.25
C GLY A 154 21.07 4.70 -18.55
N LYS A 155 20.13 5.50 -19.08
CA LYS A 155 20.32 6.94 -19.28
C LYS A 155 20.09 7.70 -17.97
N SER A 156 20.74 8.85 -17.82
CA SER A 156 20.50 9.74 -16.67
C SER A 156 19.07 10.31 -16.72
N GLU A 157 18.46 10.55 -15.56
CA GLU A 157 17.08 11.06 -15.43
C GLU A 157 16.86 12.40 -16.16
N ASP A 158 17.92 13.20 -16.29
CA ASP A 158 17.89 14.56 -16.83
C ASP A 158 17.80 14.64 -18.36
N GLU A 159 17.95 13.52 -19.08
CA GLU A 159 18.15 13.55 -20.54
C GLU A 159 16.92 13.22 -21.40
N ALA A 160 15.74 12.89 -20.86
CA ALA A 160 14.76 12.18 -21.71
C ALA A 160 13.26 12.48 -21.56
N SER A 161 12.79 13.32 -20.63
CA SER A 161 11.34 13.57 -20.54
C SER A 161 10.93 15.00 -20.93
N PRO A 162 10.03 15.17 -21.93
CA PRO A 162 9.46 16.49 -22.24
C PRO A 162 8.59 17.06 -21.11
N ARG A 163 8.32 16.28 -20.04
CA ARG A 163 7.53 16.68 -18.87
C ARG A 163 8.40 17.08 -17.67
N GLY A 164 9.72 17.19 -17.85
CA GLY A 164 10.66 17.51 -16.78
C GLY A 164 11.12 16.28 -15.98
N PRO A 165 11.94 16.49 -14.94
CA PRO A 165 12.53 15.39 -14.19
C PRO A 165 11.46 14.60 -13.41
N ARG A 166 11.69 13.28 -13.31
CA ARG A 166 10.91 12.39 -12.44
C ARG A 166 11.05 12.87 -10.98
N PRO A 167 9.98 12.90 -10.19
CA PRO A 167 10.09 13.16 -8.76
C PRO A 167 10.92 12.07 -8.07
N SER A 168 11.81 12.45 -7.15
CA SER A 168 12.58 11.50 -6.33
C SER A 168 11.75 10.84 -5.22
N TRP A 169 10.43 10.85 -5.36
CA TRP A 169 9.47 10.36 -4.39
C TRP A 169 8.31 9.64 -5.08
N VAL A 170 7.65 8.75 -4.37
CA VAL A 170 6.38 8.12 -4.79
C VAL A 170 5.34 8.21 -3.67
N LEU A 171 4.07 8.24 -4.07
CA LEU A 171 2.91 8.33 -3.20
C LEU A 171 2.12 7.01 -3.25
N SER A 172 1.59 6.58 -2.11
CA SER A 172 0.55 5.56 -2.00
C SER A 172 -0.56 6.04 -1.07
N GLU A 173 -1.80 5.61 -1.33
CA GLU A 173 -2.99 6.04 -0.62
C GLU A 173 -3.86 4.83 -0.28
N PHE A 174 -4.50 4.83 0.89
CA PHE A 174 -5.46 3.79 1.26
C PHE A 174 -6.63 4.35 2.07
N HIS A 175 -7.83 4.11 1.54
CA HIS A 175 -9.12 4.60 2.06
C HIS A 175 -10.19 3.50 2.14
N GLY A 176 -9.78 2.23 2.02
CA GLY A 176 -10.69 1.10 1.86
C GLY A 176 -11.43 0.69 3.12
N CYS A 177 -12.11 -0.47 3.04
CA CYS A 177 -12.80 -1.05 4.20
C CYS A 177 -11.81 -1.41 5.32
N ASN A 178 -12.30 -1.41 6.56
CA ASN A 178 -11.56 -1.80 7.77
C ASN A 178 -10.34 -0.91 8.09
N VAL A 179 -10.36 0.35 7.67
CA VAL A 179 -9.44 1.38 8.18
C VAL A 179 -10.12 2.25 9.23
N ASN A 180 -9.39 2.59 10.28
CA ASN A 180 -9.80 3.61 11.25
C ASN A 180 -9.30 5.02 10.85
N ALA A 181 -8.41 5.12 9.87
CA ALA A 181 -7.89 6.38 9.35
C ALA A 181 -7.55 6.25 7.85
N SER A 182 -7.85 7.30 7.08
CA SER A 182 -7.31 7.42 5.72
C SER A 182 -5.79 7.52 5.80
N THR A 183 -5.08 6.77 4.96
CA THR A 183 -3.62 6.67 5.05
C THR A 183 -2.96 7.16 3.78
N TYR A 184 -1.90 7.96 3.93
CA TYR A 184 -1.06 8.44 2.83
C TYR A 184 0.40 8.11 3.15
N MET A 185 1.13 7.58 2.17
CA MET A 185 2.55 7.26 2.32
C MET A 185 3.37 7.98 1.26
N LEU A 186 4.44 8.64 1.71
CA LEU A 186 5.44 9.23 0.85
C LEU A 186 6.78 8.50 1.04
N ARG A 187 7.28 7.90 -0.04
CA ARG A 187 8.59 7.22 -0.09
C ARG A 187 9.57 8.12 -0.82
N SER A 188 10.65 8.55 -0.17
CA SER A 188 11.66 9.44 -0.74
C SER A 188 13.06 9.12 -0.23
N GLY A 189 14.00 8.80 -1.13
CA GLY A 189 15.38 8.47 -0.76
C GLY A 189 15.46 7.23 0.13
N LYS A 190 15.88 7.38 1.39
CA LYS A 190 15.82 6.30 2.41
C LYS A 190 14.59 6.37 3.32
N TRP A 191 13.86 7.48 3.26
CA TRP A 191 12.75 7.74 4.17
C TRP A 191 11.44 7.18 3.62
N LYS A 192 10.64 6.63 4.52
CA LYS A 192 9.21 6.39 4.33
C LYS A 192 8.44 7.15 5.40
N TYR A 193 7.58 8.07 4.96
CA TYR A 193 6.72 8.87 5.81
C TYR A 193 5.27 8.44 5.61
N ILE A 194 4.53 8.23 6.69
CA ILE A 194 3.12 7.87 6.66
C ILE A 194 2.32 8.87 7.48
N ALA A 195 1.31 9.48 6.85
CA ALA A 195 0.39 10.42 7.46
C ALA A 195 -1.03 9.87 7.44
N TYR A 196 -1.84 10.32 8.41
CA TYR A 196 -3.16 9.78 8.68
C TYR A 196 -4.22 10.88 8.77
N SER A 197 -5.37 10.62 8.14
CA SER A 197 -6.60 11.42 8.23
C SER A 197 -6.41 12.93 8.10
N ASP A 198 -6.42 13.65 9.22
CA ASP A 198 -6.36 15.10 9.31
C ASP A 198 -4.98 15.64 9.71
N GLY A 199 -4.00 14.75 9.89
CA GLY A 199 -2.60 15.06 10.22
C GLY A 199 -2.33 15.40 11.68
N HIS A 200 -3.34 15.33 12.56
CA HIS A 200 -3.17 15.69 13.97
C HIS A 200 -3.89 14.75 14.95
N SER A 201 -5.00 14.11 14.54
CA SER A 201 -5.74 13.15 15.38
C SER A 201 -4.97 11.84 15.57
N VAL A 202 -4.09 11.51 14.63
CA VAL A 202 -3.21 10.33 14.66
C VAL A 202 -1.81 10.79 14.31
N LEU A 203 -0.82 10.41 15.11
CA LEU A 203 0.56 10.78 14.89
C LEU A 203 1.11 10.11 13.62
N PRO A 204 2.02 10.77 12.88
CA PRO A 204 2.63 10.14 11.72
C PRO A 204 3.66 9.07 12.12
N GLN A 205 4.00 8.23 11.14
CA GLN A 205 5.13 7.30 11.23
C GLN A 205 6.24 7.71 10.26
N LEU A 206 7.49 7.56 10.67
CA LEU A 206 8.66 7.78 9.83
C LEU A 206 9.62 6.61 10.01
N PHE A 207 10.07 6.01 8.91
CA PHE A 207 11.02 4.90 8.89
C PHE A 207 12.25 5.25 8.04
N ASP A 208 13.41 4.81 8.51
CA ASP A 208 14.67 4.87 7.78
C ASP A 208 14.99 3.49 7.19
N LEU A 209 14.66 3.28 5.91
CA LEU A 209 14.73 1.96 5.29
C LEU A 209 16.16 1.50 4.97
N SER A 210 17.16 2.38 5.06
CA SER A 210 18.56 1.92 4.97
C SER A 210 19.00 1.18 6.22
N ASP A 211 18.46 1.57 7.38
CA ASP A 211 18.88 1.09 8.69
C ASP A 211 17.87 0.08 9.26
N ASP A 212 16.58 0.24 8.93
CA ASP A 212 15.45 -0.56 9.39
C ASP A 212 14.55 -0.97 8.21
N PRO A 213 14.98 -1.94 7.39
CA PRO A 213 14.20 -2.41 6.23
C PRO A 213 12.92 -3.16 6.63
N ASP A 214 12.82 -3.62 7.87
CA ASP A 214 11.65 -4.31 8.43
C ASP A 214 10.65 -3.32 9.08
N GLU A 215 10.94 -2.01 9.08
CA GLU A 215 10.06 -0.94 9.53
C GLU A 215 9.53 -1.10 10.96
N LEU A 216 10.38 -1.62 11.86
CA LEU A 216 9.99 -1.93 13.24
C LEU A 216 10.07 -0.72 14.17
N THR A 217 10.84 0.30 13.79
CA THR A 217 11.16 1.46 14.63
C THR A 217 10.67 2.76 14.01
N ASN A 218 9.58 3.30 14.55
CA ASN A 218 9.14 4.65 14.19
C ASN A 218 10.10 5.71 14.76
N VAL A 219 10.80 6.42 13.87
CA VAL A 219 11.79 7.46 14.23
C VAL A 219 11.26 8.89 14.09
N ALA A 220 9.95 9.09 13.91
CA ALA A 220 9.35 10.41 13.70
C ALA A 220 9.71 11.43 14.80
N VAL A 221 9.72 11.02 16.06
CA VAL A 221 10.08 11.87 17.21
C VAL A 221 11.56 12.27 17.18
N LYS A 222 12.43 11.39 16.68
CA LYS A 222 13.88 11.64 16.60
C LYS A 222 14.25 12.58 15.45
N PHE A 223 13.46 12.60 14.36
CA PHE A 223 13.74 13.40 13.17
C PHE A 223 12.58 14.35 12.80
N PRO A 224 12.20 15.30 13.67
CA PRO A 224 11.05 16.18 13.44
C PRO A 224 11.23 17.10 12.24
N VAL A 225 12.46 17.48 11.90
CA VAL A 225 12.76 18.30 10.70
C VAL A 225 12.48 17.53 9.42
N ILE A 226 12.78 16.22 9.39
CA ILE A 226 12.49 15.35 8.25
C ILE A 226 10.99 15.14 8.12
N VAL A 227 10.29 14.87 9.23
CA VAL A 227 8.82 14.78 9.28
C VAL A 227 8.21 16.04 8.69
N HIS A 228 8.61 17.22 9.15
CA HIS A 228 8.07 18.48 8.64
C HIS A 228 8.32 18.68 7.15
N SER A 229 9.51 18.34 6.66
CA SER A 229 9.85 18.47 5.25
C SER A 229 9.02 17.53 4.36
N LEU A 230 8.86 16.26 4.77
CA LEU A 230 8.09 15.27 4.03
C LEU A 230 6.59 15.55 4.10
N ASP A 231 6.10 16.04 5.24
CA ASP A 231 4.71 16.46 5.38
C ASP A 231 4.40 17.66 4.47
N LYS A 232 5.28 18.67 4.43
CA LYS A 232 5.15 19.80 3.51
C LYS A 232 5.14 19.35 2.05
N LEU A 233 5.98 18.37 1.70
CA LEU A 233 5.99 17.78 0.36
C LEU A 233 4.67 17.04 0.08
N LEU A 234 4.17 16.23 1.01
CA LEU A 234 2.88 15.54 0.88
C LEU A 234 1.73 16.54 0.68
N HIS A 235 1.68 17.62 1.46
CA HIS A 235 0.69 18.71 1.31
C HIS A 235 0.73 19.40 -0.05
N SER A 236 1.91 19.45 -0.70
CA SER A 236 2.03 20.01 -2.04
C SER A 236 1.44 19.10 -3.12
N ILE A 237 1.27 17.81 -2.82
CA ILE A 237 0.70 16.79 -3.72
C ILE A 237 -0.80 16.62 -3.45
N VAL A 238 -1.17 16.47 -2.17
CA VAL A 238 -2.54 16.26 -1.72
C VAL A 238 -2.80 17.00 -0.41
N ASN A 239 -3.88 17.78 -0.36
CA ASN A 239 -4.37 18.37 0.88
C ASN A 239 -5.20 17.35 1.65
N TYR A 240 -4.50 16.39 2.26
CA TYR A 240 -5.14 15.26 2.94
C TYR A 240 -6.07 15.65 4.10
N PRO A 241 -5.85 16.74 4.89
CA PRO A 241 -6.81 17.17 5.90
C PRO A 241 -8.12 17.67 5.30
N LYS A 242 -8.05 18.36 4.15
CA LYS A 242 -9.25 18.77 3.41
C LYS A 242 -10.01 17.56 2.86
N VAL A 243 -9.29 16.55 2.34
CA VAL A 243 -9.90 15.28 1.92
C VAL A 243 -10.60 14.59 3.10
N SER A 244 -9.93 14.47 4.24
CA SER A 244 -10.52 13.88 5.46
C SER A 244 -11.78 14.63 5.91
N SER A 245 -11.75 15.97 5.88
CA SER A 245 -12.91 16.80 6.18
C SER A 245 -14.08 16.52 5.24
N TYR A 246 -13.83 16.44 3.93
CA TYR A 246 -14.87 16.12 2.95
C TYR A 246 -15.43 14.71 3.09
N VAL A 247 -14.59 13.72 3.40
CA VAL A 247 -15.02 12.35 3.64
C VAL A 247 -15.90 12.27 4.90
N HIS A 248 -15.53 12.95 5.98
CA HIS A 248 -16.37 13.01 7.19
C HIS A 248 -17.74 13.63 6.90
N GLU A 249 -17.78 14.74 6.18
CA GLU A 249 -19.04 15.40 5.78
C GLU A 249 -19.89 14.50 4.88
N TYR A 250 -19.28 13.85 3.90
CA TYR A 250 -19.95 12.91 3.01
C TYR A 250 -20.53 11.73 3.82
N ASN A 251 -19.73 11.10 4.68
CA ASN A 251 -20.15 9.97 5.50
C ASN A 251 -21.30 10.33 6.43
N LYS A 252 -21.25 11.51 7.08
CA LYS A 252 -22.37 12.02 7.89
C LYS A 252 -23.64 12.17 7.06
N ARG A 253 -23.57 12.80 5.89
CA ARG A 253 -24.74 12.99 5.02
C ARG A 253 -25.32 11.67 4.52
N GLN A 254 -24.47 10.75 4.06
CA GLN A 254 -24.91 9.43 3.60
C GLN A 254 -25.55 8.64 4.74
N PHE A 255 -24.96 8.69 5.94
CA PHE A 255 -25.51 8.01 7.09
C PHE A 255 -26.86 8.62 7.53
N ILE A 256 -27.01 9.95 7.52
CA ILE A 256 -28.28 10.61 7.81
C ILE A 256 -29.35 10.17 6.80
N SER A 257 -29.02 10.22 5.49
CA SER A 257 -29.94 9.80 4.43
C SER A 257 -30.34 8.34 4.58
N TRP A 258 -29.39 7.46 4.90
CA TRP A 258 -29.65 6.05 5.14
C TRP A 258 -30.50 5.82 6.39
N LYS A 259 -30.17 6.44 7.54
CA LYS A 259 -30.95 6.39 8.78
C LYS A 259 -32.39 6.86 8.55
N GLN A 260 -32.58 7.96 7.81
CA GLN A 260 -33.91 8.47 7.44
C GLN A 260 -34.69 7.51 6.55
N SER A 261 -34.03 6.84 5.60
CA SER A 261 -34.68 5.86 4.71
C SER A 261 -35.25 4.65 5.47
N LEU A 262 -34.68 4.33 6.64
CA LEU A 262 -35.14 3.23 7.51
C LEU A 262 -36.18 3.67 8.54
N GLY A 263 -36.30 4.97 8.82
CA GLY A 263 -37.20 5.50 9.84
C GLY A 263 -36.98 4.85 11.21
N GLN A 264 -38.06 4.34 11.81
CA GLN A 264 -38.01 3.70 13.14
C GLN A 264 -37.31 2.32 13.11
N ASN A 265 -37.14 1.70 11.94
CA ASN A 265 -36.51 0.39 11.82
C ASN A 265 -34.97 0.45 11.82
N TYR A 266 -34.39 1.64 11.86
CA TYR A 266 -32.94 1.85 11.81
C TYR A 266 -32.18 1.01 12.85
N SER A 267 -32.62 1.02 14.10
CA SER A 267 -31.93 0.31 15.19
C SER A 267 -32.01 -1.20 15.01
N ASP A 268 -33.13 -1.72 14.52
CA ASP A 268 -33.30 -3.14 14.21
C ASP A 268 -32.40 -3.57 13.05
N VAL A 269 -32.21 -2.72 12.03
CA VAL A 269 -31.31 -3.01 10.92
C VAL A 269 -29.86 -3.06 11.39
N ILE A 270 -29.39 -2.10 12.19
CA ILE A 270 -28.03 -2.14 12.75
C ILE A 270 -27.83 -3.37 13.64
N ALA A 271 -28.84 -3.71 14.44
CA ALA A 271 -28.83 -4.88 15.31
C ALA A 271 -28.68 -6.22 14.55
N ASN A 272 -28.74 -6.23 13.21
CA ASN A 272 -28.55 -7.42 12.39
C ASN A 272 -27.31 -7.34 11.47
N LEU A 273 -26.48 -6.30 11.56
CA LEU A 273 -25.25 -6.18 10.77
C LEU A 273 -24.11 -7.04 11.34
N ARG A 274 -23.06 -7.28 10.55
CA ARG A 274 -21.98 -8.25 10.81
C ARG A 274 -21.25 -8.14 12.18
N TRP A 275 -21.41 -7.03 12.92
CA TRP A 275 -20.75 -6.75 14.21
C TRP A 275 -21.70 -6.16 15.28
N HIS A 276 -22.95 -6.61 15.30
CA HIS A 276 -24.02 -6.04 16.12
C HIS A 276 -24.08 -6.51 17.59
N GLN A 277 -23.18 -7.39 18.03
CA GLN A 277 -23.33 -8.06 19.33
C GLN A 277 -23.40 -7.08 20.51
N ASP A 278 -22.60 -6.00 20.48
CA ASP A 278 -22.67 -5.00 21.53
C ASP A 278 -23.88 -4.09 21.39
N TRP A 279 -24.32 -3.83 20.16
CA TRP A 279 -25.57 -3.10 19.89
C TRP A 279 -26.77 -3.79 20.54
N LEU A 280 -26.85 -5.12 20.50
CA LEU A 280 -27.92 -5.88 21.16
C LEU A 280 -27.88 -5.76 22.69
N LYS A 281 -26.70 -5.59 23.29
CA LYS A 281 -26.55 -5.48 24.75
C LYS A 281 -26.96 -4.09 25.24
N GLU A 282 -26.56 -3.04 24.55
CA GLU A 282 -26.75 -1.65 24.99
C GLU A 282 -27.22 -0.71 23.85
N PRO A 283 -28.35 -0.96 23.18
CA PRO A 283 -28.73 -0.23 21.96
C PRO A 283 -28.82 1.29 22.18
N LYS A 284 -29.43 1.73 23.29
CA LYS A 284 -29.56 3.15 23.63
C LYS A 284 -28.22 3.86 23.80
N LYS A 285 -27.18 3.18 24.29
CA LYS A 285 -25.84 3.75 24.45
C LYS A 285 -25.24 4.09 23.08
N TYR A 286 -25.39 3.19 22.11
CA TYR A 286 -24.87 3.38 20.77
C TYR A 286 -25.72 4.37 19.95
N GLU A 287 -27.04 4.35 20.10
CA GLU A 287 -27.94 5.37 19.54
C GLU A 287 -27.54 6.77 20.01
N ASN A 288 -27.35 6.96 21.33
CA ASN A 288 -26.89 8.24 21.89
C ASN A 288 -25.49 8.62 21.38
N ALA A 289 -24.60 7.66 21.18
CA ALA A 289 -23.26 7.92 20.65
C ALA A 289 -23.33 8.41 19.18
N ILE A 290 -24.22 7.82 18.39
CA ILE A 290 -24.50 8.26 17.02
C ILE A 290 -25.13 9.65 17.00
N ASP A 291 -26.12 9.90 17.85
CA ASP A 291 -26.77 11.22 17.92
C ASP A 291 -25.80 12.31 18.39
N LYS A 292 -24.79 11.97 19.20
CA LYS A 292 -23.68 12.88 19.55
C LYS A 292 -22.68 13.07 18.41
N TRP A 293 -22.49 12.05 17.59
CA TRP A 293 -21.56 12.10 16.45
C TRP A 293 -22.12 12.90 15.27
N LEU A 294 -23.42 12.78 15.00
CA LEU A 294 -24.15 13.51 13.97
C LEU A 294 -24.08 15.02 14.21
#